data_AF-A0A7V9IG70-F1
#
_entry.id   AF-A0A7V9IG70-F1
#
_cell.length_a   1.000
_cell.length_b   1.000
_cell.length_c   1.000
_cell.angle_alpha   90.00
_cell.angle_beta   90.00
_cell.angle_gamma   90.00
#
_symmetry.space_group_name_H-M   'P 1'
#
loop_
_entity.id
_entity.type
_entity.pdbx_description
1 polymer ?
#
loop_
_entity_poly.entity_id
_entity_poly.type
_entity_poly.pdbx_seq_one_letter_code
_entity_poly.pdbx_strand_id
1 'polypeptide(L)' 'MTTALIVLPLAAALLVWLVPLPERASGALALLTSLAELVLWVVVVAGFDFDRGLQLEDRQTWFSDLGVS' A
#
# COMPACT_ATOMS: atom_id res chain seq x y z
N MET A 1 0.46 4.29 7.80
CA MET A 1 -0.41 4.58 6.64
C MET A 1 0.26 4.14 5.35
N THR A 2 1.46 4.65 5.02
CA THR A 2 2.28 4.17 3.88
C THR A 2 2.50 2.67 3.86
N THR A 3 2.86 2.07 5.00
CA THR A 3 3.00 0.61 5.09
C THR A 3 1.73 -0.13 4.69
N ALA A 4 0.54 0.37 5.04
CA ALA A 4 -0.72 -0.25 4.67
C ALA A 4 -1.01 -0.11 3.17
N LEU A 5 -0.73 1.07 2.58
CA LEU A 5 -0.83 1.30 1.13
C LEU A 5 0.09 0.38 0.32
N ILE A 6 1.23 -0.04 0.88
CA ILE A 6 2.15 -0.97 0.22
C ILE A 6 1.72 -2.43 0.46
N VAL A 7 1.48 -2.80 1.72
CA VAL A 7 1.27 -4.21 2.10
C VAL A 7 -0.08 -4.74 1.63
N LEU A 8 -1.13 -3.92 1.60
CA LEU A 8 -2.47 -4.35 1.20
C LEU A 8 -2.51 -4.88 -0.26
N PRO A 9 -2.12 -4.11 -1.28
CA PRO A 9 -2.12 -4.60 -2.66
C PRO A 9 -1.13 -5.75 -2.86
N LEU A 10 0.03 -5.71 -2.20
CA LEU A 10 1.02 -6.79 -2.27
C LEU A 10 0.47 -8.10 -1.72
N ALA A 11 -0.18 -8.08 -0.55
CA ALA A 11 -0.77 -9.25 0.06
C ALA A 11 -1.91 -9.82 -0.81
N ALA A 12 -2.76 -8.96 -1.36
CA ALA A 12 -3.83 -9.41 -2.27
C ALA A 12 -3.26 -10.07 -3.55
N ALA A 13 -2.22 -9.48 -4.14
CA ALA A 13 -1.56 -10.06 -5.31
C ALA A 13 -0.93 -11.43 -4.98
N LEU A 14 -0.28 -11.57 -3.82
CA LEU A 14 0.27 -12.84 -3.35
C LEU A 14 -0.82 -13.89 -3.11
N LEU A 15 -1.98 -13.49 -2.57
CA LEU A 15 -3.11 -14.40 -2.38
C LEU A 15 -3.68 -14.89 -3.72
N VAL A 16 -3.87 -14.00 -4.70
CA VAL A 16 -4.33 -14.39 -6.05
C VAL A 16 -3.31 -15.30 -6.74
N TRP A 17 -2.02 -15.07 -6.52
CA TRP A 17 -0.95 -15.86 -7.13
C TRP A 17 -0.80 -17.25 -6.50
N LEU A 18 -0.84 -17.34 -5.17
CA LEU A 18 -0.51 -18.56 -4.44
C LEU A 18 -1.72 -19.48 -4.24
N VAL A 19 -2.92 -18.92 -4.15
CA VAL A 19 -4.15 -19.68 -3.92
C VAL A 19 -4.86 -19.91 -5.25
N PRO A 20 -5.19 -21.16 -5.62
CA PRO A 20 -5.92 -21.47 -6.85
C PRO A 20 -7.41 -21.10 -6.72
N LEU A 21 -7.69 -19.81 -6.69
CA LEU A 21 -9.04 -19.25 -6.60
C LEU A 21 -9.75 -19.35 -7.97
N PRO A 22 -11.07 -19.54 -8.00
CA PRO A 22 -11.84 -19.41 -9.23
C PRO A 22 -11.78 -17.96 -9.73
N GLU A 23 -11.80 -17.76 -11.05
CA GLU A 23 -11.60 -16.46 -11.70
C GLU A 23 -12.46 -15.33 -11.12
N ARG A 24 -13.74 -15.64 -10.83
CA ARG A 24 -14.67 -14.67 -10.22
C ARG A 24 -14.23 -14.21 -8.83
N ALA A 25 -13.70 -15.13 -8.02
CA ALA A 25 -13.22 -14.80 -6.68
C ALA A 25 -11.95 -13.95 -6.75
N SER A 26 -11.02 -14.28 -7.65
CA SER A 26 -9.81 -13.48 -7.89
C SER A 26 -10.16 -12.06 -8.35
N GLY A 27 -11.10 -11.92 -9.28
CA GLY A 27 -11.58 -10.61 -9.74
C GLY A 27 -12.26 -9.80 -8.65
N ALA A 28 -13.13 -10.44 -7.84
CA ALA A 28 -13.78 -9.78 -6.70
C ALA A 28 -12.77 -9.34 -5.64
N LEU A 29 -11.79 -10.19 -5.32
CA LEU A 29 -10.73 -9.88 -4.36
C LEU A 29 -9.86 -8.70 -4.85
N ALA A 30 -9.47 -8.70 -6.12
CA ALA A 30 -8.73 -7.60 -6.73
C ALA A 30 -9.52 -6.29 -6.63
N LEU A 31 -10.80 -6.30 -7.00
CA LEU A 31 -11.67 -5.12 -6.93
C LEU A 31 -11.82 -4.60 -5.50
N LEU A 32 -12.12 -5.48 -4.53
CA LEU A 32 -12.26 -5.11 -3.12
C LEU A 32 -10.97 -4.52 -2.57
N THR A 33 -9.82 -5.07 -2.95
CA THR A 33 -8.51 -4.56 -2.57
C THR A 33 -8.29 -3.15 -3.11
N SER A 34 -8.58 -2.92 -4.40
CA SER A 34 -8.45 -1.58 -5.00
C SER A 34 -9.40 -0.55 -4.39
N LEU A 35 -10.62 -0.95 -4.02
CA LEU A 35 -11.56 -0.07 -3.31
C LEU A 35 -11.05 0.29 -1.91
N ALA A 36 -10.53 -0.70 -1.17
CA ALA A 36 -9.94 -0.46 0.14
C ALA A 36 -8.70 0.46 0.05
N GLU A 37 -7.85 0.24 -0.96
CA GLU A 37 -6.70 1.09 -1.23
C GLU A 37 -7.11 2.53 -1.58
N LEU A 38 -8.16 2.71 -2.39
CA LEU A 38 -8.71 4.03 -2.68
C LEU A 38 -9.17 4.76 -1.41
N VAL A 39 -9.85 4.06 -0.50
CA VAL A 39 -10.26 4.64 0.80
C VAL A 39 -9.04 5.06 1.61
N LEU A 40 -7.98 4.24 1.65
CA LEU A 40 -6.74 4.59 2.33
C LEU A 40 -6.09 5.84 1.72
N TRP A 41 -6.08 5.97 0.40
CA TRP A 41 -5.61 7.17 -0.29
C TRP A 41 -6.41 8.41 0.11
N VAL A 42 -7.75 8.32 0.16
CA VAL A 42 -8.61 9.43 0.60
C VAL A 42 -8.27 9.85 2.03
N VAL A 43 -8.10 8.89 2.94
CA VAL A 43 -7.72 9.19 4.34
C VAL A 43 -6.36 9.86 4.41
N VAL A 44 -5.39 9.39 3.62
CA VAL A 44 -4.05 9.99 3.55
C VAL A 44 -4.12 11.43 3.06
N VAL A 45 -4.85 11.70 1.99
CA VAL A 45 -5.01 13.06 1.45
C VAL A 45 -5.77 13.96 2.43
N ALA A 46 -6.81 13.45 3.09
CA ALA A 46 -7.59 14.22 4.07
C ALA A 46 -6.77 14.62 5.30
N GLY A 47 -5.75 13.83 5.66
CA GLY A 47 -4.83 14.12 6.76
C GLY A 47 -3.54 14.82 6.34
N PHE A 48 -3.36 15.11 5.06
CA PHE A 48 -2.13 15.71 4.53
C PHE A 48 -2.10 17.22 4.81
N ASP A 49 -1.01 17.68 5.43
CA ASP A 49 -0.77 19.11 5.66
C ASP A 49 0.14 19.65 4.56
N PHE A 50 -0.43 20.42 3.63
CA PHE A 50 0.27 20.92 2.43
C PHE A 50 1.30 22.03 2.72
N ASP A 51 1.26 22.62 3.92
CA ASP A 51 2.18 23.69 4.31
C ASP A 51 3.42 23.16 5.05
N ARG A 52 3.49 21.85 5.34
CA ARG A 52 4.66 21.19 5.93
C ARG A 52 5.56 20.57 4.87
N GLY A 53 6.81 20.30 5.27
CA GLY A 53 7.80 19.57 4.45
C GLY A 53 7.40 18.10 4.16
N LEU A 54 8.36 17.27 3.74
CA LEU A 54 8.11 15.87 3.37
C LEU A 54 7.32 15.11 4.45
N GLN A 55 6.20 14.52 4.03
CA GLN A 55 5.38 13.63 4.85
C GLN A 55 5.33 12.26 4.18
N LEU A 56 4.96 11.23 4.96
CA LEU A 56 4.86 9.86 4.46
C LEU A 56 6.23 9.31 3.99
N GLU A 57 7.31 9.85 4.53
CA GLU A 57 8.68 9.43 4.22
C GLU A 57 8.95 7.99 4.68
N ASP A 58 9.84 7.32 3.96
CA ASP A 58 10.28 5.98 4.32
C ASP A 58 11.03 6.03 5.67
N ARG A 59 10.80 5.01 6.49
CA ARG A 59 11.44 4.90 7.81
C ARG A 59 12.49 3.81 7.86
N GLN A 60 12.56 2.97 6.81
CA GLN A 60 13.43 1.81 6.80
C GLN A 60 14.71 2.12 6.01
N THR A 61 15.84 2.12 6.69
CA THR A 61 17.14 2.23 6.04
C THR A 61 17.48 0.89 5.38
N TRP A 62 17.57 0.87 4.05
CA TRP A 62 17.91 -0.34 3.28
C TRP A 62 19.42 -0.59 3.21
N PHE A 63 20.21 0.48 3.18
CA PHE A 63 21.67 0.41 3.09
C PHE A 63 22.28 1.44 4.03
N SER A 64 22.70 1.01 5.21
CA SER A 64 23.33 1.86 6.22
C SER A 64 24.70 2.39 5.78
N ASP A 65 25.36 1.68 4.87
CA ASP A 65 26.76 1.95 4.49
C ASP A 65 26.91 3.09 3.47
N LEU A 66 25.79 3.63 2.95
CA LEU A 66 25.81 4.73 1.99
C LEU A 66 25.82 6.12 2.67
N GLY A 67 25.73 6.19 4.00
CA GLY A 67 25.83 7.45 4.76
C GLY A 67 24.73 8.48 4.48
N VAL A 68 23.69 8.10 3.74
CA VAL A 68 22.50 8.90 3.47
C VAL A 68 21.33 8.32 4.27
N SER A 69 20.89 9.11 5.26
CA SER A 69 19.70 8.85 6.09
C SER A 69 18.60 9.82 5.72
#